data_AF-A0A5M5C1T3-F1
#
_entry.id   AF-A0A5M5C1T3-F1
#
_cell.length_a   1.000
_cell.length_b   1.000
_cell.length_c   1.000
_cell.angle_alpha   90.00
_cell.angle_beta   90.00
_cell.angle_gamma   90.00
#
_symmetry.space_group_name_H-M   'P 1'
#
loop_
_entity.id
_entity.type
_entity.pdbx_description
1 polymer ?
#
loop_
_entity_poly.entity_id
_entity_poly.type
_entity_poly.pdbx_seq_one_letter_code
_entity_poly.pdbx_strand_id
1 'polypeptide(L)'
;MYSLLPYNTFGIDVSAARFLEYSSVEELKKLIVQGAIVTPFLHIGGGSNLLFTKDYDGLILHSRIEGIEVTEEDEHSVSVRVGAGVVWDDFVAYCVEHGWYGTENLSLIPGEVGASAVQNIGAYGVEVKDLITAVETVNIQAEERVYSVEECGYTYRNSIFKRPENKSAFVTYVRFRLSKKEHYTLDYGTIRQELEKYPALTLSVVRKVIIDIRESKLPDPKVMGNAGSFFMNPIVPKEKLEALQQEYPRIPYYELADGR
;
A
#
# COMPACT_ATOMS: atom_id res chain seq x y z
N MET A 1 -17.00 3.91 23.70
CA MET A 1 -16.25 4.56 22.60
C MET A 1 -14.82 4.05 22.66
N TYR A 2 -14.22 3.80 21.50
CA TYR A 2 -12.90 3.18 21.35
C TYR A 2 -11.95 4.20 20.73
N SER A 3 -10.80 4.46 21.34
CA SER A 3 -9.84 5.46 20.82
C SER A 3 -9.24 5.01 19.49
N LEU A 4 -9.19 5.92 18.52
CA LEU A 4 -8.55 5.72 17.22
C LEU A 4 -7.17 6.36 17.14
N LEU A 5 -6.68 6.96 18.23
CA LEU A 5 -5.34 7.57 18.29
C LEU A 5 -4.22 6.60 17.84
N PRO A 6 -4.19 5.31 18.23
CA PRO A 6 -3.18 4.38 17.73
C PRO A 6 -3.44 3.84 16.31
N TYR A 7 -4.58 4.20 15.69
CA TYR A 7 -5.04 3.68 14.40
C TYR A 7 -5.12 4.77 13.32
N ASN A 8 -4.39 5.87 13.48
CA ASN A 8 -4.18 6.86 12.42
C ASN A 8 -2.83 7.55 12.58
N THR A 9 -2.05 7.63 11.51
CA THR A 9 -0.69 8.20 11.57
C THR A 9 -0.68 9.72 11.69
N PHE A 10 -1.81 10.39 11.48
CA PHE A 10 -1.96 11.80 11.80
C PHE A 10 -1.93 12.08 13.32
N GLY A 11 -2.17 11.06 14.16
CA GLY A 11 -2.25 11.24 15.60
C GLY A 11 -3.49 12.05 16.04
N ILE A 12 -4.58 11.99 15.26
CA ILE A 12 -5.85 12.62 15.63
C ILE A 12 -6.47 11.83 16.78
N ASP A 13 -6.70 12.52 17.90
CA ASP A 13 -7.36 11.97 19.08
C ASP A 13 -8.88 12.05 18.93
N VAL A 14 -9.44 11.01 18.29
CA VAL A 14 -10.89 10.79 18.14
C VAL A 14 -11.22 9.35 18.51
N SER A 15 -12.51 9.07 18.68
CA SER A 15 -13.01 7.73 18.99
C SER A 15 -13.98 7.19 17.94
N ALA A 16 -14.14 5.86 17.91
CA ALA A 16 -15.24 5.19 17.22
C ALA A 16 -16.31 4.69 18.21
N ALA A 17 -17.55 4.55 17.75
CA ALA A 17 -18.61 3.91 18.52
C ALA A 17 -18.28 2.43 18.80
N ARG A 18 -17.74 1.73 17.80
CA ARG A 18 -17.30 0.34 17.88
C ARG A 18 -15.98 0.12 17.13
N PHE A 19 -15.22 -0.86 17.59
CA PHE A 19 -14.01 -1.34 16.93
C PHE A 19 -14.01 -2.87 16.98
N LEU A 20 -13.84 -3.52 15.83
CA LEU A 20 -13.76 -4.98 15.72
C LEU A 20 -12.53 -5.38 14.91
N GLU A 21 -11.87 -6.42 15.38
CA GLU A 21 -10.76 -7.06 14.67
C GLU A 21 -11.13 -8.49 14.30
N TYR A 22 -10.48 -9.02 13.28
CA TYR A 22 -10.58 -10.42 12.87
C TYR A 22 -9.22 -10.93 12.43
N SER A 23 -8.90 -12.17 12.81
CA SER A 23 -7.59 -12.80 12.61
C SER A 23 -7.60 -13.88 11.53
N SER A 24 -8.77 -14.26 11.02
CA SER A 24 -8.92 -15.18 9.89
C SER A 24 -10.14 -14.89 9.02
N VAL A 25 -10.20 -15.52 7.85
CA VAL A 25 -11.37 -15.48 6.94
C VAL A 25 -12.60 -16.06 7.62
N GLU A 26 -12.45 -17.15 8.36
CA GLU A 26 -13.52 -17.81 9.11
C GLU A 26 -14.08 -16.91 10.21
N GLU A 27 -13.20 -16.20 10.94
CA GLU A 27 -13.62 -15.23 11.95
C GLU A 27 -14.39 -14.06 11.33
N LEU A 28 -13.89 -13.50 10.22
CA LEU A 28 -14.58 -12.44 9.48
C LEU A 28 -15.98 -12.90 9.03
N LYS A 29 -16.09 -14.08 8.41
CA LYS A 29 -17.36 -14.65 7.97
C LYS A 29 -18.31 -14.89 9.15
N LYS A 30 -17.79 -15.36 10.29
CA LYS A 30 -18.57 -15.54 11.52
C LYS A 30 -19.12 -14.21 12.03
N LEU A 31 -18.29 -13.15 12.08
CA LEU A 31 -18.72 -11.80 12.48
C LEU A 31 -19.81 -11.26 11.55
N ILE A 32 -19.69 -11.50 10.24
CA ILE A 32 -20.71 -11.12 9.25
C ILE A 32 -22.02 -11.85 9.51
N VAL A 33 -22.00 -13.18 9.60
CA VAL A 33 -23.22 -14.01 9.78
C VAL A 33 -23.92 -13.71 11.12
N GLN A 34 -23.16 -13.35 12.16
CA GLN A 34 -23.69 -12.93 13.45
C GLN A 34 -24.28 -11.52 13.45
N GLY A 35 -24.18 -10.77 12.35
CA GLY A 35 -24.61 -9.38 12.27
C GLY A 35 -23.77 -8.42 13.12
N ALA A 36 -22.53 -8.80 13.44
CA ALA A 36 -21.62 -7.96 14.23
C ALA A 36 -21.10 -6.76 13.43
N ILE A 37 -21.00 -6.90 12.10
CA ILE A 37 -20.60 -5.82 11.19
C ILE A 37 -21.83 -4.96 10.84
N VAL A 38 -21.96 -3.83 11.53
CA VAL A 38 -23.11 -2.91 11.43
C VAL A 38 -22.76 -1.65 10.64
N THR A 39 -23.73 -1.13 9.87
CA THR A 39 -23.59 0.11 9.11
C THR A 39 -23.88 1.34 9.98
N PRO A 40 -23.13 2.45 9.85
CA PRO A 40 -21.97 2.60 8.97
C PRO A 40 -20.75 1.87 9.54
N PHE A 41 -19.98 1.24 8.66
CA PHE A 41 -18.66 0.70 8.99
C PHE A 41 -17.59 1.31 8.10
N LEU A 42 -16.36 1.31 8.59
CA LEU A 42 -15.16 1.67 7.85
C LEU A 42 -14.10 0.59 8.09
N HIS A 43 -13.72 -0.11 7.02
CA HIS A 43 -12.60 -1.04 7.06
C HIS A 43 -11.29 -0.27 6.88
N ILE A 44 -10.37 -0.44 7.82
CA ILE A 44 -9.06 0.23 7.83
C ILE A 44 -7.94 -0.80 7.86
N GLY A 45 -6.74 -0.39 7.45
CA GLY A 45 -5.49 -1.02 7.92
C GLY A 45 -4.88 -0.15 9.01
N GLY A 46 -3.55 0.00 9.02
CA GLY A 46 -2.81 0.87 9.96
C GLY A 46 -3.06 2.40 9.88
N GLY A 47 -4.09 2.86 9.16
CA GLY A 47 -4.52 4.26 9.19
C GLY A 47 -3.54 5.29 8.63
N SER A 48 -2.61 4.87 7.77
CA SER A 48 -1.55 5.73 7.21
C SER A 48 -1.98 6.67 6.08
N ASN A 49 -3.23 6.54 5.62
CA ASN A 49 -3.85 7.41 4.63
C ASN A 49 -5.32 7.73 5.00
N LEU A 50 -5.56 8.01 6.27
CA LEU A 50 -6.86 8.39 6.80
C LEU A 50 -6.74 9.72 7.55
N LEU A 51 -7.74 10.57 7.36
CA LEU A 51 -7.92 11.78 8.14
C LEU A 51 -9.30 11.73 8.81
N PHE A 52 -9.31 11.45 10.11
CA PHE A 52 -10.53 11.61 10.90
C PHE A 52 -10.74 13.09 11.22
N THR A 53 -11.96 13.59 11.01
CA THR A 53 -12.32 15.00 11.24
C THR A 53 -13.23 15.20 12.46
N LYS A 54 -13.73 14.10 13.02
CA LYS A 54 -14.57 13.99 14.21
C LYS A 54 -14.60 12.54 14.68
N ASP A 55 -15.21 12.29 15.82
CA ASP A 55 -15.56 10.93 16.26
C ASP A 55 -16.36 10.20 15.17
N TYR A 56 -16.07 8.90 15.01
CA TYR A 56 -16.73 8.04 14.06
C TYR A 56 -17.89 7.31 14.72
N ASP A 57 -19.12 7.71 14.39
CA ASP A 57 -20.35 7.14 14.96
C ASP A 57 -20.59 5.65 14.60
N GLY A 58 -19.76 5.08 13.73
CA GLY A 58 -19.89 3.73 13.18
C GLY A 58 -18.93 2.70 13.78
N LEU A 59 -18.84 1.57 13.08
CA LEU A 59 -17.91 0.49 13.36
C LEU A 59 -16.61 0.66 12.57
N ILE A 60 -15.47 0.69 13.27
CA ILE A 60 -14.17 0.43 12.64
C ILE A 60 -13.94 -1.07 12.57
N LEU A 61 -13.60 -1.58 11.39
CA LEU A 61 -13.23 -2.97 11.16
C LEU A 61 -11.75 -3.01 10.75
N HIS A 62 -10.95 -3.88 11.35
CA HIS A 62 -9.51 -3.96 11.11
C HIS A 62 -9.06 -5.41 10.96
N SER A 63 -8.19 -5.68 9.98
CA SER A 63 -7.66 -7.02 9.73
C SER A 63 -6.44 -7.30 10.59
N ARG A 64 -6.44 -8.44 11.27
CA ARG A 64 -5.27 -9.04 11.94
C ARG A 64 -4.83 -10.33 11.25
N ILE A 65 -5.26 -10.54 10.00
CA ILE A 65 -4.80 -11.66 9.20
C ILE A 65 -3.33 -11.41 8.83
N GLU A 66 -2.44 -12.10 9.50
CA GLU A 66 -0.99 -12.04 9.30
C GLU A 66 -0.49 -13.26 8.49
N GLY A 67 0.82 -13.36 8.30
CA GLY A 67 1.47 -14.49 7.65
C GLY A 67 1.89 -14.23 6.20
N ILE A 68 3.00 -14.88 5.82
CA ILE A 68 3.56 -14.90 4.48
C ILE A 68 3.70 -16.38 4.11
N GLU A 69 2.94 -16.84 3.12
CA GLU A 69 2.94 -18.23 2.65
C GLU A 69 3.57 -18.27 1.27
N VAL A 70 4.64 -19.07 1.10
CA VAL A 70 5.17 -19.40 -0.24
C VAL A 70 4.24 -20.43 -0.87
N THR A 71 3.52 -20.04 -1.92
CA THR A 71 2.56 -20.92 -2.60
C THR A 71 3.18 -21.68 -3.76
N GLU A 72 4.16 -21.06 -4.44
CA GLU A 72 4.90 -21.65 -5.55
C GLU A 72 6.31 -21.05 -5.58
N GLU A 73 7.32 -21.84 -5.93
CA GLU A 73 8.69 -21.37 -6.05
C GLU A 73 9.44 -22.15 -7.14
N ASP A 74 10.18 -21.43 -7.97
CA ASP A 74 11.11 -22.00 -8.95
C ASP A 74 12.49 -21.30 -8.88
N GLU A 75 13.36 -21.56 -9.86
CA GLU A 75 14.70 -20.96 -9.94
C GLU A 75 14.68 -19.46 -10.27
N HIS A 76 13.55 -18.91 -10.71
CA HIS A 76 13.43 -17.58 -11.30
C HIS A 76 12.49 -16.67 -10.52
N SER A 77 11.48 -17.22 -9.87
CA SER A 77 10.43 -16.49 -9.19
C SER A 77 9.89 -17.23 -7.97
N VAL A 78 9.24 -16.47 -7.10
CA VAL A 78 8.51 -16.97 -5.94
C VAL A 78 7.13 -16.31 -5.90
N SER A 79 6.11 -17.11 -5.72
CA SER A 79 4.73 -16.67 -5.52
C SER A 79 4.40 -16.77 -4.05
N VAL A 80 3.91 -15.67 -3.47
CA VAL A 80 3.55 -15.61 -2.05
C VAL A 80 2.13 -15.13 -1.86
N ARG A 81 1.45 -15.68 -0.86
CA ARG A 81 0.14 -15.22 -0.37
C ARG A 81 0.35 -14.59 0.99
N VAL A 82 -0.04 -13.33 1.13
CA VAL A 82 0.30 -12.51 2.30
C VAL A 82 -0.97 -11.98 2.95
N GLY A 83 -1.08 -12.13 4.26
CA GLY A 83 -2.22 -11.66 5.05
C GLY A 83 -2.39 -10.14 4.97
N ALA A 84 -3.64 -9.67 4.89
CA ALA A 84 -3.94 -8.26 4.72
C ALA A 84 -3.48 -7.36 5.88
N GLY A 85 -3.32 -7.90 7.09
CA GLY A 85 -2.85 -7.20 8.28
C GLY A 85 -1.32 -7.24 8.46
N VAL A 86 -0.56 -7.85 7.55
CA VAL A 86 0.91 -7.79 7.60
C VAL A 86 1.36 -6.35 7.35
N VAL A 87 2.23 -5.82 8.23
CA VAL A 87 2.84 -4.51 8.05
C VAL A 87 3.63 -4.51 6.74
N TRP A 88 3.35 -3.52 5.89
CA TRP A 88 3.90 -3.48 4.53
C TRP A 88 5.42 -3.49 4.52
N ASP A 89 6.06 -2.65 5.33
CA ASP A 89 7.52 -2.57 5.32
C ASP A 89 8.21 -3.81 5.92
N ASP A 90 7.53 -4.54 6.81
CA ASP A 90 8.02 -5.82 7.32
C ASP A 90 7.99 -6.87 6.20
N PHE A 91 6.96 -6.86 5.34
CA PHE A 91 6.93 -7.71 4.14
C PHE A 91 8.04 -7.35 3.16
N VAL A 92 8.32 -6.06 2.92
CA VAL A 92 9.45 -5.63 2.07
C VAL A 92 10.77 -6.09 2.67
N ALA A 93 10.98 -5.93 3.98
CA ALA A 93 12.18 -6.39 4.67
C ALA A 93 12.38 -7.90 4.51
N TYR A 94 11.30 -8.67 4.69
CA TYR A 94 11.30 -10.12 4.51
C TYR A 94 11.72 -10.51 3.09
N CYS A 95 11.18 -9.85 2.06
CA CYS A 95 11.56 -10.11 0.68
C CYS A 95 13.05 -9.82 0.43
N VAL A 96 13.56 -8.70 0.93
CA VAL A 96 14.97 -8.32 0.78
C VAL A 96 15.91 -9.31 1.47
N GLU A 97 15.56 -9.78 2.68
CA GLU A 97 16.33 -10.78 3.41
C GLU A 97 16.40 -12.12 2.66
N HIS A 98 15.34 -12.51 1.95
CA HIS A 98 15.27 -13.74 1.17
C HIS A 98 15.82 -13.60 -0.27
N GLY A 99 16.34 -12.42 -0.64
CA GLY A 99 16.86 -12.17 -1.99
C GLY A 99 15.77 -12.14 -3.07
N TRP A 100 14.56 -11.69 -2.71
CA TRP A 100 13.42 -11.56 -3.61
C TRP A 100 13.29 -10.11 -4.07
N TYR A 101 13.52 -9.89 -5.36
CA TYR A 101 13.58 -8.58 -6.00
C TYR A 101 12.18 -8.12 -6.44
N GLY A 102 11.96 -6.80 -6.37
CA GLY A 102 10.78 -6.10 -6.88
C GLY A 102 10.12 -5.16 -5.85
N THR A 103 10.28 -5.43 -4.55
CA THR A 103 9.63 -4.66 -3.47
C THR A 103 10.48 -3.51 -2.92
N GLU A 104 11.78 -3.48 -3.18
CA GLU A 104 12.75 -2.63 -2.51
C GLU A 104 12.47 -1.13 -2.68
N ASN A 105 11.97 -0.70 -3.85
CA ASN A 105 11.56 0.68 -4.12
C ASN A 105 10.34 1.12 -3.30
N LEU A 106 9.58 0.17 -2.75
CA LEU A 106 8.40 0.40 -1.93
C LEU A 106 8.71 0.34 -0.42
N SER A 107 9.99 0.33 -0.05
CA SER A 107 10.44 0.36 1.34
C SER A 107 9.94 1.58 2.11
N LEU A 108 9.69 1.42 3.40
CA LEU A 108 9.24 2.41 4.37
C LEU A 108 7.93 3.12 3.98
N ILE A 109 7.08 2.47 3.18
CA ILE A 109 5.69 2.90 3.00
C ILE A 109 4.89 2.42 4.23
N PRO A 110 4.26 3.32 5.00
CA PRO A 110 3.51 2.94 6.18
C PRO A 110 2.17 2.28 5.81
N GLY A 111 1.69 1.41 6.68
CA GLY A 111 0.41 0.70 6.53
C GLY A 111 0.62 -0.80 6.37
N GLU A 112 -0.38 -1.46 5.81
CA GLU A 112 -0.46 -2.91 5.75
C GLU A 112 -0.71 -3.39 4.31
N VAL A 113 -0.41 -4.66 4.07
CA VAL A 113 -0.50 -5.32 2.76
C VAL A 113 -1.91 -5.20 2.15
N GLY A 114 -2.98 -5.33 2.93
CA GLY A 114 -4.34 -5.16 2.41
C GLY A 114 -4.58 -3.74 1.90
N ALA A 115 -4.16 -2.73 2.65
CA ALA A 115 -4.29 -1.33 2.27
C ALA A 115 -3.39 -0.95 1.09
N SER A 116 -2.24 -1.62 0.94
CA SER A 116 -1.34 -1.41 -0.20
C SER A 116 -2.02 -1.76 -1.52
N ALA A 117 -2.72 -2.89 -1.56
CA ALA A 117 -3.51 -3.34 -2.70
C ALA A 117 -4.75 -2.47 -2.95
N VAL A 118 -5.34 -1.83 -1.94
CA VAL A 118 -6.47 -0.90 -2.16
C VAL A 118 -6.02 0.36 -2.89
N GLN A 119 -4.85 0.89 -2.55
CA GLN A 119 -4.40 2.18 -3.09
C GLN A 119 -3.57 2.08 -4.35
N ASN A 120 -3.07 0.90 -4.73
CA ASN A 120 -1.95 0.81 -5.65
C ASN A 120 -0.81 1.73 -5.19
N ILE A 121 -0.25 1.41 -4.02
CA ILE A 121 0.89 2.18 -3.50
C ILE A 121 2.02 2.16 -4.51
N GLY A 122 2.80 3.23 -4.55
CA GLY A 122 3.93 3.31 -5.45
C GLY A 122 4.91 4.37 -4.99
N ALA A 123 6.18 4.11 -5.19
CA ALA A 123 7.25 5.03 -4.89
C ALA A 123 8.43 4.70 -5.80
N TYR A 124 9.23 5.71 -6.11
CA TYR A 124 10.51 5.52 -6.78
C TYR A 124 10.42 4.74 -8.11
N GLY A 125 9.39 5.00 -8.90
CA GLY A 125 9.22 4.38 -10.23
C GLY A 125 8.61 2.98 -10.22
N VAL A 126 8.18 2.46 -9.06
CA VAL A 126 7.52 1.16 -8.93
C VAL A 126 6.12 1.35 -8.34
N GLU A 127 5.14 0.58 -8.83
CA GLU A 127 3.81 0.47 -8.24
C GLU A 127 3.56 -0.98 -7.80
N VAL A 128 2.82 -1.17 -6.70
CA VAL A 128 2.58 -2.52 -6.15
C VAL A 128 1.82 -3.43 -7.10
N LYS A 129 0.98 -2.86 -7.99
CA LYS A 129 0.27 -3.62 -9.03
C LYS A 129 1.21 -4.45 -9.90
N ASP A 130 2.46 -4.01 -10.08
CA ASP A 130 3.44 -4.69 -10.94
C ASP A 130 3.93 -6.01 -10.30
N LEU A 131 3.66 -6.19 -9.01
CA LEU A 131 4.01 -7.37 -8.21
C LEU A 131 2.78 -8.22 -7.84
N ILE A 132 1.58 -7.62 -7.80
CA ILE A 132 0.33 -8.30 -7.42
C ILE A 132 -0.14 -9.20 -8.56
N THR A 133 -0.48 -10.44 -8.22
CA THR A 133 -1.12 -11.39 -9.15
C THR A 133 -2.62 -11.52 -8.90
N ALA A 134 -3.05 -11.43 -7.63
CA ALA A 134 -4.47 -11.47 -7.26
C ALA A 134 -4.73 -10.84 -5.88
N VAL A 135 -5.98 -10.44 -5.65
CA VAL A 135 -6.46 -9.95 -4.34
C VAL A 135 -7.63 -10.80 -3.89
N GLU A 136 -7.54 -11.36 -2.68
CA GLU A 136 -8.60 -12.15 -2.06
C GLU A 136 -9.41 -11.28 -1.11
N THR A 137 -10.73 -11.47 -1.14
CA THR A 137 -11.67 -10.68 -0.37
C THR A 137 -12.80 -11.52 0.19
N VAL A 138 -13.46 -10.98 1.22
CA VAL A 138 -14.77 -11.43 1.69
C VAL A 138 -15.71 -10.23 1.66
N ASN A 139 -16.90 -10.38 1.09
CA ASN A 139 -17.89 -9.30 1.08
C ASN A 139 -18.79 -9.31 2.33
N ILE A 140 -19.65 -8.29 2.49
CA ILE A 140 -20.61 -8.20 3.62
C ILE A 140 -21.69 -9.30 3.61
N GLN A 141 -21.78 -10.11 2.55
CA GLN A 141 -22.62 -11.30 2.47
C GLN A 141 -21.86 -12.59 2.88
N ALA A 142 -20.62 -12.46 3.37
CA ALA A 142 -19.71 -13.55 3.71
C ALA A 142 -19.28 -14.41 2.50
N GLU A 143 -19.37 -13.86 1.29
CA GLU A 143 -18.92 -14.51 0.07
C GLU A 143 -17.46 -14.17 -0.19
N GLU A 144 -16.67 -15.19 -0.48
CA GLU A 144 -15.27 -15.04 -0.88
C GLU A 144 -15.16 -14.75 -2.36
N ARG A 145 -14.24 -13.86 -2.73
CA ARG A 145 -13.89 -13.59 -4.12
C ARG A 145 -12.40 -13.33 -4.28
N VAL A 146 -11.84 -13.91 -5.32
CA VAL A 146 -10.49 -13.62 -5.81
C VAL A 146 -10.62 -12.72 -7.04
N TYR A 147 -9.93 -11.59 -7.04
CA TYR A 147 -9.82 -10.67 -8.17
C TYR A 147 -8.45 -10.84 -8.81
N SER A 148 -8.40 -11.02 -10.13
CA SER A 148 -7.13 -10.91 -10.87
C SER A 148 -6.59 -9.47 -10.83
N VAL A 149 -5.31 -9.29 -11.14
CA VAL A 149 -4.71 -7.95 -11.25
C VAL A 149 -5.41 -7.07 -12.30
N GLU A 150 -5.89 -7.66 -13.39
CA GLU A 150 -6.67 -6.96 -14.42
C GLU A 150 -8.04 -6.52 -13.89
N GLU A 151 -8.74 -7.40 -13.16
CA GLU A 151 -10.02 -7.06 -12.54
C GLU A 151 -9.88 -5.94 -11.50
N CYS A 152 -8.74 -5.85 -10.81
CA CYS A 152 -8.48 -4.82 -9.80
C CYS A 152 -8.46 -3.39 -10.39
N GLY A 153 -8.28 -3.25 -11.70
CA GLY A 153 -8.41 -1.98 -12.43
C GLY A 153 -7.44 -0.91 -11.93
N TYR A 154 -6.18 -1.30 -11.68
CA TYR A 154 -5.18 -0.43 -11.08
C TYR A 154 -4.77 0.75 -11.99
N THR A 155 -4.81 1.95 -11.43
CA THR A 155 -4.23 3.16 -12.01
C THR A 155 -3.51 3.96 -10.92
N TYR A 156 -2.95 5.13 -11.26
CA TYR A 156 -2.22 5.97 -10.30
C TYR A 156 -3.06 6.25 -9.04
N ARG A 157 -2.62 5.68 -7.91
CA ARG A 157 -3.28 5.77 -6.60
C ARG A 157 -4.73 5.30 -6.56
N ASN A 158 -5.13 4.38 -7.44
CA ASN A 158 -6.52 3.98 -7.59
C ASN A 158 -6.72 2.51 -7.96
N SER A 159 -7.86 1.95 -7.53
CA SER A 159 -8.31 0.59 -7.80
C SER A 159 -9.83 0.50 -7.74
N ILE A 160 -10.40 -0.66 -8.10
CA ILE A 160 -11.84 -0.91 -7.91
C ILE A 160 -12.29 -0.84 -6.45
N PHE A 161 -11.42 -1.16 -5.48
CA PHE A 161 -11.75 -1.22 -4.05
C PHE A 161 -11.99 0.17 -3.42
N LYS A 162 -11.58 1.24 -4.12
CA LYS A 162 -11.89 2.60 -3.72
C LYS A 162 -13.29 3.05 -4.15
N ARG A 163 -13.93 2.33 -5.08
CA ARG A 163 -15.25 2.69 -5.62
C ARG A 163 -16.35 2.34 -4.61
N PRO A 164 -17.43 3.16 -4.50
CA PRO A 164 -18.50 2.94 -3.52
C PRO A 164 -19.12 1.53 -3.56
N GLU A 165 -19.31 0.98 -4.75
CA GLU A 165 -19.91 -0.34 -4.97
C GLU A 165 -19.07 -1.51 -4.42
N ASN A 166 -17.76 -1.31 -4.22
CA ASN A 166 -16.84 -2.33 -3.71
C ASN A 166 -16.38 -2.06 -2.26
N LYS A 167 -16.95 -1.07 -1.57
CA LYS A 167 -16.56 -0.74 -0.18
C LYS A 167 -16.87 -1.83 0.83
N SER A 168 -17.75 -2.76 0.47
CA SER A 168 -18.07 -3.96 1.26
C SER A 168 -17.15 -5.15 0.97
N ALA A 169 -16.21 -5.05 0.03
CA ALA A 169 -15.21 -6.09 -0.21
C ALA A 169 -14.01 -5.89 0.72
N PHE A 170 -13.90 -6.73 1.74
CA PHE A 170 -12.83 -6.69 2.73
C PHE A 170 -11.65 -7.50 2.20
N VAL A 171 -10.51 -6.85 1.93
CA VAL A 171 -9.27 -7.52 1.52
C VAL A 171 -8.75 -8.40 2.66
N THR A 172 -8.57 -9.69 2.42
CA THR A 172 -8.10 -10.68 3.40
C THR A 172 -6.68 -11.15 3.12
N TYR A 173 -6.35 -11.36 1.84
CA TYR A 173 -4.99 -11.71 1.41
C TYR A 173 -4.66 -11.02 0.08
N VAL A 174 -3.37 -10.77 -0.14
CA VAL A 174 -2.84 -10.30 -1.42
C VAL A 174 -1.80 -11.30 -1.90
N ARG A 175 -1.89 -11.69 -3.17
CA ARG A 175 -0.93 -12.59 -3.82
C ARG A 175 0.06 -11.78 -4.62
N PHE A 176 1.33 -12.10 -4.44
CA PHE A 176 2.44 -11.47 -5.14
C PHE A 176 3.25 -12.50 -5.91
N ARG A 177 3.91 -12.05 -6.97
CA ARG A 177 4.99 -12.77 -7.64
C ARG A 177 6.24 -11.90 -7.65
N LEU A 178 7.32 -12.42 -7.06
CA LEU A 178 8.59 -11.73 -6.92
C LEU A 178 9.67 -12.46 -7.71
N SER A 179 10.72 -11.74 -8.12
CA SER A 179 11.83 -12.32 -8.88
C SER A 179 12.91 -12.83 -7.93
N LYS A 180 13.53 -13.97 -8.28
CA LYS A 180 14.80 -14.43 -7.70
C LYS A 180 15.99 -14.04 -8.57
N LYS A 181 15.73 -13.51 -9.77
CA LYS A 181 16.75 -12.89 -10.64
C LYS A 181 16.95 -11.44 -10.25
N GLU A 182 18.22 -11.08 -10.08
CA GLU A 182 18.65 -9.73 -9.79
C GLU A 182 18.16 -8.76 -10.85
N HIS A 183 17.43 -7.74 -10.41
CA HIS A 183 17.00 -6.60 -11.21
C HIS A 183 16.70 -5.42 -10.28
N TYR A 184 16.81 -4.19 -10.79
CA TYR A 184 16.63 -2.98 -10.00
C TYR A 184 15.97 -1.87 -10.81
N THR A 185 15.10 -1.10 -10.17
CA THR A 185 14.53 0.15 -10.73
C THR A 185 15.24 1.35 -10.12
N LEU A 186 16.23 1.89 -10.82
CA LEU A 186 17.14 2.91 -10.24
C LEU A 186 16.96 4.32 -10.83
N ASP A 187 16.20 4.46 -11.91
CA ASP A 187 16.14 5.70 -12.71
C ASP A 187 15.18 6.77 -12.15
N TYR A 188 14.78 6.67 -10.88
CA TYR A 188 13.91 7.64 -10.25
C TYR A 188 14.67 8.60 -9.32
N GLY A 189 14.55 9.91 -9.58
CA GLY A 189 15.08 10.95 -8.71
C GLY A 189 16.58 10.81 -8.47
N THR A 190 16.99 10.78 -7.19
CA THR A 190 18.41 10.77 -6.77
C THR A 190 18.95 9.38 -6.45
N ILE A 191 18.23 8.29 -6.75
CA ILE A 191 18.61 6.93 -6.31
C ILE A 191 20.02 6.55 -6.79
N ARG A 192 20.31 6.69 -8.09
CA ARG A 192 21.65 6.35 -8.64
C ARG A 192 22.77 7.16 -7.96
N GLN A 193 22.56 8.46 -7.77
CA GLN A 193 23.53 9.33 -7.12
C GLN A 193 23.78 8.91 -5.66
N GLU A 194 22.74 8.53 -4.93
CA GLU A 194 22.87 8.06 -3.55
C GLU A 194 23.56 6.69 -3.46
N LEU A 195 23.36 5.82 -4.46
CA LEU A 195 24.03 4.52 -4.56
C LEU A 195 25.55 4.64 -4.80
N GLU A 196 26.04 5.72 -5.41
CA GLU A 196 27.49 5.96 -5.62
C GLU A 196 28.28 6.04 -4.30
N LYS A 197 27.59 6.28 -3.17
CA LYS A 197 28.19 6.32 -1.82
C LYS A 197 28.51 4.94 -1.26
N TYR A 198 28.08 3.87 -1.92
CA TYR A 198 28.22 2.49 -1.47
C TYR A 198 29.17 1.69 -2.36
N PRO A 199 29.95 0.75 -1.79
CA PRO A 199 30.98 0.01 -2.52
C PRO A 199 30.42 -1.07 -3.46
N ALA A 200 29.17 -1.49 -3.25
CA ALA A 200 28.53 -2.55 -4.03
C ALA A 200 27.03 -2.32 -4.14
N LEU A 201 26.48 -2.64 -5.32
CA LEU A 201 25.04 -2.69 -5.54
C LEU A 201 24.51 -4.03 -5.04
N THR A 202 23.67 -4.00 -4.01
CA THR A 202 22.95 -5.18 -3.49
C THR A 202 21.54 -4.77 -3.15
N LEU A 203 20.62 -5.74 -3.10
CA LEU A 203 19.22 -5.51 -2.72
C LEU A 203 19.09 -4.81 -1.35
N SER A 204 19.92 -5.19 -0.37
CA SER A 204 19.97 -4.55 0.96
C SER A 204 20.42 -3.09 0.90
N VAL A 205 21.39 -2.78 0.03
CA VAL A 205 21.89 -1.41 -0.18
C VAL A 205 20.84 -0.56 -0.88
N VAL A 206 20.14 -1.10 -1.88
CA VAL A 206 19.03 -0.38 -2.55
C VAL A 206 17.93 -0.06 -1.54
N ARG A 207 17.47 -1.03 -0.76
CA ARG A 207 16.49 -0.79 0.32
C ARG A 207 16.96 0.29 1.28
N LYS A 208 18.21 0.23 1.73
CA LYS A 208 18.78 1.24 2.63
C LYS A 208 18.77 2.65 2.01
N VAL A 209 19.22 2.78 0.76
CA VAL A 209 19.20 4.07 0.05
C VAL A 209 17.78 4.61 -0.07
N ILE A 210 16.80 3.76 -0.39
CA ILE A 210 15.39 4.18 -0.44
C ILE A 210 14.90 4.69 0.91
N ILE A 211 15.18 3.96 2.00
CA ILE A 211 14.85 4.37 3.38
C ILE A 211 15.48 5.74 3.68
N ASP A 212 16.78 5.89 3.48
CA ASP A 212 17.53 7.12 3.77
C ASP A 212 16.95 8.32 2.98
N ILE A 213 16.60 8.14 1.70
CA ILE A 213 15.96 9.18 0.89
C ILE A 213 14.59 9.54 1.46
N ARG A 214 13.79 8.56 1.90
CA ARG A 214 12.44 8.81 2.45
C ARG A 214 12.51 9.58 3.75
N GLU A 215 13.37 9.16 4.68
CA GLU A 215 13.56 9.82 5.97
C GLU A 215 14.08 11.25 5.83
N SER A 216 14.89 11.54 4.79
CA SER A 216 15.34 12.92 4.53
C SER A 216 14.23 13.87 4.07
N LYS A 217 13.09 13.34 3.59
CA LYS A 217 12.00 14.12 2.97
C LYS A 217 10.69 14.07 3.75
N LEU A 218 10.44 13.00 4.48
CA LEU A 218 9.17 12.71 5.13
C LEU A 218 9.38 12.68 6.65
N PRO A 219 8.64 13.50 7.42
CA PRO A 219 8.72 13.43 8.87
C PRO A 219 8.18 12.08 9.36
N ASP A 220 8.86 11.48 10.34
CA ASP A 220 8.35 10.28 11.02
C ASP A 220 6.99 10.62 11.68
N PRO A 221 5.89 9.92 11.31
CA PRO A 221 4.59 10.14 11.93
C PRO A 221 4.56 10.00 13.45
N LYS A 222 5.49 9.23 14.04
CA LYS A 222 5.62 9.10 15.50
C LYS A 222 6.18 10.36 16.17
N VAL A 223 6.91 11.19 15.42
CA VAL A 223 7.46 12.47 15.89
C VAL A 223 6.53 13.62 15.52
N MET A 224 6.00 13.61 14.29
CA MET A 224 5.08 14.61 13.76
C MET A 224 4.03 13.93 12.90
N GLY A 225 2.81 13.81 13.45
CA GLY A 225 1.70 13.11 12.82
C GLY A 225 1.43 13.60 11.38
N ASN A 226 1.38 12.66 10.44
CA ASN A 226 1.11 12.92 9.02
C ASN A 226 0.63 11.63 8.32
N ALA A 227 0.09 11.77 7.12
CA ALA A 227 -0.33 10.66 6.26
C ALA A 227 0.50 10.58 4.95
N GLY A 228 1.76 11.02 5.01
CA GLY A 228 2.60 11.19 3.82
C GLY A 228 2.11 12.31 2.89
N SER A 229 2.21 12.09 1.57
CA SER A 229 1.79 13.06 0.57
C SER A 229 0.28 13.29 0.61
N PHE A 230 -0.12 14.48 1.07
CA PHE A 230 -1.55 14.84 1.19
C PHE A 230 -2.23 15.07 -0.16
N PHE A 231 -1.48 15.52 -1.16
CA PHE A 231 -1.97 15.76 -2.52
C PHE A 231 -1.35 14.76 -3.49
N MET A 232 -2.16 14.33 -4.47
CA MET A 232 -1.68 13.60 -5.64
C MET A 232 -0.97 14.56 -6.60
N ASN A 233 -0.04 14.02 -7.39
CA ASN A 233 0.48 14.77 -8.53
C ASN A 233 -0.65 14.94 -9.57
N PRO A 234 -0.94 16.17 -10.02
CA PRO A 234 -1.96 16.39 -11.05
C PRO A 234 -1.49 15.80 -12.38
N ILE A 235 -2.39 15.07 -13.05
CA ILE A 235 -2.19 14.59 -14.42
C ILE A 235 -2.82 15.62 -15.35
N VAL A 236 -2.05 16.15 -16.29
CA VAL A 236 -2.48 17.20 -17.23
C VAL A 236 -2.13 16.80 -18.66
N PRO A 237 -2.89 17.23 -19.68
CA PRO A 237 -2.50 17.04 -21.08
C PRO A 237 -1.15 17.70 -21.38
N LYS A 238 -0.42 17.17 -22.37
CA LYS A 238 0.88 17.68 -22.78
C LYS A 238 0.86 19.17 -23.13
N GLU A 239 -0.18 19.64 -23.81
CA GLU A 239 -0.34 21.04 -24.19
C GLU A 239 -0.42 21.96 -22.96
N LYS A 240 -1.01 21.47 -21.86
CA LYS A 240 -1.07 22.21 -20.60
C LYS A 240 0.29 22.26 -19.92
N LEU A 241 1.05 21.16 -19.94
CA LEU A 241 2.43 21.14 -19.45
C LEU A 241 3.31 22.11 -20.25
N GLU A 242 3.24 22.07 -21.58
CA GLU A 242 4.01 22.96 -22.46
C GLU A 242 3.71 24.44 -22.18
N ALA A 243 2.44 24.79 -21.98
CA ALA A 243 2.05 26.14 -21.56
C ALA A 243 2.62 26.53 -20.19
N LEU A 244 2.58 25.61 -19.21
CA LEU A 244 3.18 25.83 -17.89
C LEU A 244 4.71 25.97 -17.96
N GLN A 245 5.38 25.27 -18.87
CA GLN A 245 6.84 25.36 -19.06
C GLN A 245 7.28 26.72 -19.62
N GLN A 246 6.42 27.42 -20.35
CA GLN A 246 6.72 28.80 -20.79
C GLN A 246 6.81 29.76 -19.60
N GLU A 247 5.97 29.58 -18.57
CA GLU A 247 6.00 30.39 -17.35
C GLU A 247 6.99 29.86 -16.31
N TYR A 248 7.14 28.54 -16.22
CA TYR A 248 7.96 27.83 -15.23
C TYR A 248 8.92 26.84 -15.92
N PRO A 249 10.04 27.30 -16.51
CA PRO A 249 10.92 26.45 -17.33
C PRO A 249 11.58 25.27 -16.60
N ARG A 250 11.59 25.29 -15.26
CA ARG A 250 12.16 24.23 -14.41
C ARG A 250 11.08 23.40 -13.70
N ILE A 251 9.82 23.47 -14.14
CA ILE A 251 8.73 22.70 -13.53
C ILE A 251 9.07 21.20 -13.62
N PRO A 252 9.12 20.47 -12.49
CA PRO A 252 9.36 19.04 -12.51
C PRO A 252 8.13 18.32 -13.09
N TYR A 253 8.35 17.37 -13.97
CA TYR A 253 7.29 16.54 -14.54
C TYR A 253 7.80 15.11 -14.76
N TYR A 254 6.85 14.20 -14.90
CA TYR A 254 7.11 12.79 -15.21
C TYR A 254 6.13 12.40 -16.31
N GLU A 255 6.63 11.83 -17.40
CA GLU A 255 5.78 11.33 -18.49
C GLU A 255 5.13 10.01 -18.07
N LEU A 256 3.85 9.84 -18.37
CA LEU A 256 3.13 8.58 -18.17
C LEU A 256 3.36 7.67 -19.38
N ALA A 257 3.29 6.36 -19.15
CA ALA A 257 3.52 5.34 -20.17
C ALA A 257 2.54 5.40 -21.37
N ASP A 258 1.39 6.06 -21.21
CA ASP A 258 0.42 6.30 -22.28
C ASP A 258 0.64 7.63 -23.03
N GLY A 259 1.78 8.29 -22.81
CA GLY A 259 2.15 9.54 -23.47
C GLY A 259 1.44 10.78 -22.94
N ARG A 260 0.77 10.68 -21.79
CA ARG A 260 0.16 11.80 -21.05
C ARG A 260 1.05 12.36 -19.96
#